data_AF-A0A6L6U4P8-F1
#
_entry.id   AF-A0A6L6U4P8-F1
#
_cell.length_a   1.000
_cell.length_b   1.000
_cell.length_c   1.000
_cell.angle_alpha   90.00
_cell.angle_beta   90.00
_cell.angle_gamma   90.00
#
_symmetry.space_group_name_H-M   'P 1'
#
loop_
_entity.id
_entity.type
_entity.pdbx_description
1 polymer ?
#
loop_
_entity_poly.entity_id
_entity_poly.type
_entity_poly.pdbx_seq_one_letter_code
_entity_poly.pdbx_strand_id
1 'polypeptide(L)'
;MNNSTEILFSIGQSMYGFTMLIILTATIILFIKKRTPATWMILIGYLLVCISYLTSLIIITIAGRSSMDTMLQIQGISSIVKSLSYLIFAIGLIMLAITEFSKKEFRP
;
A
#
# COMPACT_ATOMS: atom_id res chain seq x y z
N MET A 1 19.89 21.19 9.55
CA MET A 1 19.24 20.24 8.63
C MET A 1 19.45 20.79 7.22
N ASN A 2 19.96 20.00 6.28
CA ASN A 2 20.31 20.51 4.95
C ASN A 2 19.02 20.63 4.11
N ASN A 3 18.69 21.80 3.56
CA ASN A 3 17.42 22.05 2.85
C ASN A 3 17.13 20.99 1.76
N SER A 4 18.17 20.44 1.15
CA SER A 4 18.06 19.44 0.09
C SER A 4 17.42 18.11 0.55
N THR A 5 17.71 17.64 1.77
CA THR A 5 17.14 16.37 2.27
C THR A 5 15.68 16.49 2.65
N GLU A 6 15.24 17.64 3.16
CA GLU A 6 13.83 17.91 3.45
C GLU A 6 12.99 17.96 2.17
N ILE A 7 13.52 18.60 1.12
CA ILE A 7 12.85 18.68 -0.19
C ILE A 7 12.71 17.29 -0.81
N LEU A 8 13.78 16.47 -0.80
CA LEU A 8 13.75 15.09 -1.28
C LEU A 8 12.74 14.23 -0.53
N PHE A 9 12.67 14.38 0.79
CA PHE A 9 11.70 13.66 1.62
C PHE A 9 10.26 14.10 1.30
N SER A 10 10.03 15.41 1.16
CA SER A 10 8.71 15.96 0.85
C SER A 10 8.20 15.48 -0.52
N ILE A 11 9.04 15.55 -1.56
CA ILE A 11 8.70 15.08 -2.90
C ILE A 11 8.38 13.58 -2.89
N GLY A 12 9.18 12.77 -2.20
CA GLY A 12 8.96 11.33 -2.08
C GLY A 12 7.60 11.01 -1.44
N GLN A 13 7.23 11.73 -0.37
CA GLN A 13 5.94 11.53 0.28
C GLN A 13 4.76 11.97 -0.60
N SER A 14 4.90 13.09 -1.32
CA SER A 14 3.88 13.54 -2.27
C SER A 14 3.67 12.54 -3.41
N MET A 15 4.74 12.05 -4.04
CA MET A 15 4.64 11.04 -5.11
C MET A 15 4.00 9.75 -4.61
N TYR A 16 4.36 9.32 -3.39
CA TYR A 16 3.73 8.15 -2.78
C TYR A 16 2.23 8.37 -2.55
N GLY A 17 1.84 9.53 -2.02
CA GLY A 17 0.43 9.90 -1.83
C GLY A 17 -0.38 9.89 -3.13
N PHE A 18 0.17 10.41 -4.24
CA PHE A 18 -0.48 10.36 -5.55
C PHE A 18 -0.64 8.93 -6.06
N THR A 19 0.43 8.14 -5.99
CA THR A 19 0.40 6.72 -6.37
C THR A 19 -0.67 5.98 -5.56
N MET A 20 -0.75 6.31 -4.29
CA MET A 20 -1.67 5.69 -3.35
C MET A 20 -3.14 5.96 -3.72
N LEU A 21 -3.46 7.20 -4.11
CA LEU A 21 -4.80 7.56 -4.59
C LEU A 21 -5.17 6.81 -5.87
N ILE A 22 -4.24 6.73 -6.84
CA ILE A 22 -4.48 6.04 -8.12
C ILE A 22 -4.81 4.56 -7.88
N ILE A 23 -4.02 3.87 -7.06
CA ILE A 23 -4.25 2.45 -6.79
C ILE A 23 -5.54 2.27 -5.96
N LEU A 24 -5.86 3.18 -5.03
CA LEU A 24 -7.13 3.15 -4.29
C LEU A 24 -8.32 3.18 -5.25
N THR A 25 -8.32 4.16 -6.17
CA THR A 25 -9.39 4.33 -7.16
C THR A 25 -9.48 3.11 -8.08
N ALA A 26 -8.35 2.60 -8.57
CA ALA A 26 -8.32 1.39 -9.40
C ALA A 26 -8.92 0.18 -8.66
N THR A 27 -8.59 0.01 -7.38
CA THR A 27 -9.09 -1.09 -6.55
C THR A 27 -10.60 -0.99 -6.32
N ILE A 28 -11.11 0.22 -6.07
CA ILE A 28 -12.55 0.49 -5.92
C ILE A 28 -13.31 0.19 -7.23
N ILE A 29 -12.79 0.65 -8.37
CA ILE A 29 -13.40 0.38 -9.69
C ILE A 29 -13.46 -1.13 -9.95
N LEU A 30 -12.36 -1.84 -9.67
CA LEU A 30 -12.29 -3.29 -9.80
C LEU A 30 -13.36 -3.99 -8.95
N PHE A 31 -13.51 -3.54 -7.70
CA PHE A 31 -14.48 -4.06 -6.74
C PHE A 31 -15.92 -3.88 -7.19
N ILE A 32 -16.27 -2.69 -7.66
CA ILE A 32 -17.61 -2.40 -8.20
C ILE A 32 -17.89 -3.26 -9.42
N LYS A 33 -16.89 -3.45 -10.30
CA LYS A 33 -17.08 -4.13 -11.58
C LYS A 33 -17.18 -5.65 -11.46
N LYS A 34 -16.46 -6.29 -10.52
CA LYS A 34 -16.33 -7.76 -10.53
C LYS A 34 -16.71 -8.51 -9.27
N ARG A 35 -16.90 -7.88 -8.10
CA ARG A 35 -17.36 -8.51 -6.83
C ARG A 35 -16.89 -9.97 -6.59
N THR A 36 -15.68 -10.32 -7.05
CA THR A 36 -15.13 -11.68 -6.87
C THR A 36 -14.42 -11.76 -5.53
N PRO A 37 -14.24 -12.96 -4.96
CA PRO A 37 -13.45 -13.13 -3.73
C PRO A 37 -12.03 -12.55 -3.85
N ALA A 38 -11.40 -12.66 -5.03
CA ALA A 38 -10.12 -12.03 -5.30
C ALA A 38 -10.17 -10.50 -5.16
N THR A 39 -11.28 -9.87 -5.56
CA THR A 39 -11.41 -8.41 -5.49
C THR A 39 -11.57 -7.91 -4.05
N TRP A 40 -12.23 -8.68 -3.19
CA TRP A 40 -12.27 -8.42 -1.75
C TRP A 40 -10.88 -8.49 -1.14
N MET A 41 -10.08 -9.47 -1.55
CA MET A 41 -8.71 -9.66 -1.06
C MET A 41 -7.78 -8.52 -1.47
N ILE A 42 -7.89 -8.02 -2.72
CA ILE A 42 -7.16 -6.83 -3.18
C ILE A 42 -7.57 -5.60 -2.37
N LEU A 43 -8.88 -5.40 -2.16
CA LEU A 43 -9.38 -4.23 -1.44
C LEU A 43 -8.92 -4.23 0.02
N ILE A 44 -9.00 -5.37 0.71
CA ILE A 44 -8.51 -5.53 2.08
C ILE A 44 -6.98 -5.31 2.14
N GLY A 45 -6.22 -5.94 1.24
CA GLY A 45 -4.76 -5.77 1.19
C GLY A 45 -4.37 -4.31 0.98
N TYR A 46 -5.05 -3.62 0.08
CA TYR A 46 -4.78 -2.22 -0.20
C TYR A 46 -5.25 -1.27 0.92
N LEU A 47 -6.35 -1.59 1.59
CA LEU A 47 -6.81 -0.87 2.77
C LEU A 47 -5.80 -0.99 3.93
N LEU A 48 -5.19 -2.17 4.10
CA LEU A 48 -4.09 -2.39 5.03
C LEU A 48 -2.86 -1.55 4.68
N VAL A 49 -2.48 -1.46 3.39
CA VAL A 49 -1.43 -0.54 2.93
C VAL A 49 -1.78 0.89 3.33
N CYS A 50 -3.05 1.28 3.20
CA CYS A 50 -3.50 2.63 3.55
C CYS A 50 -3.34 2.95 5.03
N ILE A 51 -3.86 2.07 5.88
CA ILE A 51 -3.74 2.21 7.33
C ILE A 51 -2.28 2.21 7.75
N SER A 52 -1.46 1.32 7.18
CA SER A 52 -0.02 1.24 7.47
C SER A 52 0.73 2.52 7.11
N TYR A 53 0.37 3.15 5.99
CA TYR A 53 0.96 4.43 5.61
C TYR A 53 0.57 5.56 6.57
N LEU A 54 -0.72 5.70 6.89
CA LEU A 54 -1.23 6.71 7.83
C LEU A 54 -0.61 6.54 9.23
N THR A 55 -0.58 5.32 9.75
CA THR A 55 0.06 4.98 11.02
C THR A 55 1.55 5.33 10.99
N SER A 56 2.26 5.00 9.90
CA SER A 56 3.66 5.35 9.73
C SER A 56 3.90 6.87 9.75
N LEU A 57 3.05 7.67 9.09
CA LEU A 57 3.16 9.13 9.12
C LEU A 57 2.92 9.72 10.51
N ILE A 58 1.90 9.24 11.22
CA ILE A 58 1.57 9.69 12.58
C ILE A 58 2.73 9.36 13.52
N ILE A 59 3.22 8.11 13.47
CA ILE A 59 4.31 7.69 14.35
C ILE A 59 5.61 8.42 14.01
N ILE A 60 5.97 8.64 12.75
CA ILE A 60 7.17 9.42 12.39
C ILE A 60 7.10 10.85 12.94
N THR A 61 5.92 11.47 12.90
CA THR A 61 5.71 12.83 13.40
C THR A 61 5.83 12.91 14.93
N ILE A 62 5.40 11.87 15.64
CA ILE A 62 5.50 11.77 17.12
C ILE A 62 6.92 11.35 17.54
N ALA A 63 7.50 10.35 16.87
CA ALA A 63 8.81 9.78 17.16
C ALA A 63 9.98 10.67 16.73
N GLY A 64 9.75 11.68 15.90
CA GLY A 64 10.73 12.73 15.62
C GLY A 64 11.16 13.52 16.87
N ARG A 65 10.46 13.36 18.00
CA ARG A 65 10.84 13.88 19.33
C ARG A 65 11.58 12.86 20.21
N SER A 66 11.78 11.63 19.74
CA SER A 66 12.40 10.52 20.47
C SER A 66 13.78 10.17 19.91
N SER A 67 14.56 9.38 20.65
CA SER A 67 15.90 8.96 20.28
C SER A 67 15.97 8.24 18.93
N MET A 68 17.08 8.39 18.22
CA MET A 68 17.30 7.91 16.84
C MET A 68 17.12 6.37 16.72
N ASP A 69 17.48 5.61 17.76
CA ASP A 69 17.27 4.15 17.81
C ASP A 69 15.79 3.76 17.79
N THR A 70 14.93 4.51 18.48
CA THR A 70 13.49 4.26 18.52
C THR A 70 12.86 4.50 17.15
N MET A 71 13.35 5.53 16.43
CA MET A 71 12.91 5.84 15.07
C MET A 71 13.30 4.75 14.07
N LEU A 72 14.50 4.16 14.19
CA LEU A 72 14.93 3.04 13.36
C LEU A 72 14.10 1.77 13.59
N GLN A 73 13.81 1.43 14.85
CA GLN A 73 12.95 0.28 15.17
C GLN A 73 11.53 0.45 14.61
N ILE A 74 10.95 1.64 14.77
CA ILE A 74 9.63 1.98 14.24
C ILE A 74 9.60 1.89 12.70
N GLN A 75 10.63 2.38 12.02
CA GLN A 75 10.74 2.25 10.56
C GLN A 75 10.85 0.80 10.14
N GLY A 76 11.64 -0.02 10.84
CA GLY A 76 11.75 -1.45 10.59
C GLY A 76 10.41 -2.16 10.68
N ILE A 77 9.67 -1.95 11.78
CA ILE A 77 8.33 -2.53 11.98
C ILE A 77 7.36 -2.04 10.90
N SER A 78 7.33 -0.72 10.64
CA SER A 78 6.46 -0.13 9.61
C SER A 78 6.75 -0.69 8.22
N SER A 79 8.02 -0.97 7.91
CA SER A 79 8.44 -1.57 6.64
C SER A 79 7.95 -3.00 6.52
N ILE A 80 8.06 -3.81 7.58
CA ILE A 80 7.56 -5.19 7.59
C ILE A 80 6.05 -5.22 7.37
N VAL A 81 5.30 -4.39 8.10
CA VAL A 81 3.84 -4.32 7.98
C VAL A 81 3.41 -3.85 6.58
N LYS A 82 4.10 -2.85 6.01
CA LYS A 82 3.88 -2.42 4.62
C LYS A 82 4.16 -3.55 3.63
N SER A 83 5.29 -4.23 3.74
CA SER A 83 5.64 -5.35 2.86
C SER A 83 4.62 -6.48 2.93
N LEU A 84 4.14 -6.83 4.13
CA LEU A 84 3.10 -7.84 4.30
C LEU A 84 1.78 -7.42 3.64
N SER A 85 1.40 -6.15 3.80
CA SER A 85 0.20 -5.59 3.18
C SER A 85 0.28 -5.62 1.64
N TYR A 86 1.44 -5.24 1.08
CA TYR A 86 1.69 -5.32 -0.35
C TYR A 86 1.69 -6.77 -0.87
N LEU A 87 2.18 -7.72 -0.08
CA LEU A 87 2.17 -9.13 -0.43
C LEU A 87 0.73 -9.65 -0.55
N ILE A 88 -0.15 -9.29 0.39
CA ILE A 88 -1.58 -9.63 0.33
C ILE A 88 -2.23 -9.00 -0.92
N PHE A 89 -1.92 -7.73 -1.20
CA PHE A 89 -2.40 -7.05 -2.40
C PHE A 89 -1.95 -7.73 -3.70
N ALA A 90 -0.66 -8.10 -3.79
CA ALA A 90 -0.10 -8.79 -4.94
C ALA A 90 -0.72 -10.17 -5.16
N ILE A 91 -0.93 -10.95 -4.09
CA ILE A 91 -1.63 -12.23 -4.15
C ILE A 91 -3.05 -12.04 -4.68
N GLY A 92 -3.77 -11.03 -4.17
CA GLY A 92 -5.12 -10.70 -4.65
C GLY A 92 -5.14 -10.38 -6.15
N LEU A 93 -4.17 -9.59 -6.63
CA LEU A 93 -4.03 -9.25 -8.06
C LEU A 93 -3.75 -10.48 -8.92
N ILE A 94 -2.82 -11.34 -8.49
CA ILE A 94 -2.49 -12.58 -9.20
C ILE A 94 -3.72 -13.49 -9.27
N MET A 95 -4.44 -13.66 -8.16
CA MET A 95 -5.65 -14.49 -8.12
C MET A 95 -6.74 -13.95 -9.05
N LEU A 96 -6.90 -12.62 -9.13
CA LEU A 96 -7.83 -11.99 -10.06
C LEU A 96 -7.40 -12.18 -11.51
N ALA A 97 -6.11 -12.02 -11.82
CA ALA A 97 -5.57 -12.26 -13.15
C ALA A 97 -5.81 -13.72 -13.58
N ILE A 98 -5.45 -14.70 -12.75
CA ILE A 98 -5.67 -16.12 -13.04
C ILE A 98 -7.15 -16.39 -13.29
N THR A 99 -8.04 -15.89 -12.43
CA THR A 99 -9.50 -16.10 -12.57
C THR A 99 -10.03 -15.50 -13.88
N GLU A 100 -9.52 -14.35 -14.31
CA GLU A 100 -9.98 -13.66 -15.51
C GLU A 100 -9.41 -14.21 -16.81
N PHE A 101 -8.12 -14.56 -16.80
CA PHE A 101 -7.46 -15.13 -17.97
C PHE A 101 -7.83 -16.60 -18.17
N SER A 102 -7.99 -17.38 -17.09
CA SER A 102 -8.47 -18.78 -17.18
C SER A 102 -9.91 -18.87 -17.70
N LYS A 103 -10.76 -17.88 -17.39
CA LYS A 103 -12.16 -17.85 -17.88
C LYS A 103 -12.28 -17.56 -19.39
N LYS A 104 -11.22 -17.06 -20.04
CA LYS A 104 -11.20 -16.86 -21.50
C LYS A 104 -10.85 -18.13 -22.28
N GLU A 105 -10.17 -19.10 -21.65
CA GLU A 105 -9.77 -20.35 -22.30
C GLU A 105 -10.92 -21.39 -22.35
N PHE A 106 -11.96 -21.19 -21.54
CA PHE A 106 -13.16 -22.04 -21.46
C PHE A 106 -14.42 -21.35 -22.04
N ARG A 107 -14.28 -20.65 -23.18
CA ARG A 107 -15.45 -20.31 -24.01
C ARG A 107 -15.37 -21.11 -25.31
N PRO A 108 -16.24 -22.12 -25.51
CA PRO A 108 -16.40 -22.76 -26.81
C PRO A 108 -16.96 -21.78 -27.84
#